data_AF-A0A6J1HC87-F1
#
_entry.id   AF-A0A6J1HC87-F1
#
_cell.length_a   1.000
_cell.length_b   1.000
_cell.length_c   1.000
_cell.angle_alpha   90.00
_cell.angle_beta   90.00
_cell.angle_gamma   90.00
#
_symmetry.space_group_name_H-M   'P 1'
#
loop_
_entity.id
_entity.type
_entity.pdbx_description
1 polymer ?
#
loop_
_entity_poly.entity_id
_entity_poly.type
_entity_poly.pdbx_seq_one_letter_code
_entity_poly.pdbx_strand_id
1 'polypeptide(L)'
;METLLSGFQAEIGSISADIKVLQEKSMDMGLKLKNRKVAESKLAKFVEEIIVPPRMIDIIVDGEVNDEYLRTLEILSKKLMVVEVDPVIKNSKALKDVQPELEKLRQKAVSKVFDFIVQKLHALRKPKTNIQILQQSVLLKYKYVISFLKDHSKEVYNEVRTAYIDTMNKVLSAHFRAYIQALEKLQLDIATSSDLIGVEARSSGLFLRGREPLKNRSAVFALGDRIKILKEIDEPALIPHIAEASSMKYPYEVLFRSLHKLLMDTATSEYKFCDVFFGEESMFHEIFAGPFAVIDEHFNSILPNSYDAIGLMLMILIIHLHQLIMSRRRIPCLDSYLDKVNIALWPRFKMVFDMHLSSLRNANVKTLWEDDVHPHYVMRRYAEFTASLMHLNVEYGEGQLDLNLERLRMAIDDLLIKLAKTFAKSKSQTVFLINNYDMTISVLKEVGPEGGKILVHFEDLLKSNTALFVEELLAEHFSELIKFVKTRGSEDLSSNPDRPITVAEIQPLVKDFASRWKAAIELMHKDVITSFSNFLCGMEILRAALTQLLLYYTRLTDCIKRIVGGSALNKDLVSISSIMYEIRKFSRTF
;
A
#
# COMPACT_ATOMS: atom_id res chain seq x y z
N MET A 1 -0.96 -37.23 114.39
CA MET A 1 -0.62 -36.30 113.28
C MET A 1 -0.23 -37.07 112.03
N GLU A 2 0.60 -38.11 112.15
CA GLU A 2 1.07 -38.94 111.02
C GLU A 2 -0.04 -39.70 110.27
N THR A 3 -1.03 -40.23 111.00
CA THR A 3 -2.22 -40.89 110.41
C THR A 3 -3.15 -39.94 109.65
N LEU A 4 -3.30 -38.69 110.10
CA LEU A 4 -4.09 -37.66 109.42
C LEU A 4 -3.39 -37.15 108.15
N LEU A 5 -2.06 -36.97 108.19
CA LEU A 5 -1.25 -36.58 107.04
C LEU A 5 -1.16 -37.69 105.99
N SER A 6 -1.05 -38.96 106.42
CA SER A 6 -1.13 -40.16 105.58
C SER A 6 -2.48 -40.27 104.85
N GLY A 7 -3.58 -40.03 105.58
CA GLY A 7 -4.92 -39.97 104.99
C GLY A 7 -5.07 -38.86 103.92
N PHE A 8 -4.61 -37.64 104.23
CA PHE A 8 -4.61 -36.54 103.26
C PHE A 8 -3.72 -36.81 102.04
N GLN A 9 -2.56 -37.43 102.22
CA GLN A 9 -1.67 -37.81 101.13
C GLN A 9 -2.29 -38.90 100.23
N ALA A 10 -3.01 -39.86 100.82
CA ALA A 10 -3.76 -40.88 100.08
C ALA A 10 -4.95 -40.27 99.32
N GLU A 11 -5.69 -39.33 99.94
CA GLU A 11 -6.79 -38.61 99.28
C GLU A 11 -6.30 -37.71 98.14
N ILE A 12 -5.21 -36.96 98.32
CA ILE A 12 -4.59 -36.17 97.23
C ILE A 12 -4.05 -37.09 96.13
N GLY A 13 -3.46 -38.23 96.50
CA GLY A 13 -3.02 -39.26 95.54
C GLY A 13 -4.19 -39.83 94.72
N SER A 14 -5.32 -40.10 95.37
CA SER A 14 -6.56 -40.55 94.71
C SER A 14 -7.13 -39.46 93.80
N ILE A 15 -7.26 -38.23 94.29
CA ILE A 15 -7.79 -37.10 93.50
C ILE A 15 -6.86 -36.81 92.31
N SER A 16 -5.54 -36.88 92.49
CA SER A 16 -4.57 -36.67 91.40
C SER A 16 -4.63 -37.81 90.38
N ALA A 17 -4.84 -39.06 90.82
CA ALA A 17 -5.10 -40.19 89.94
C ALA A 17 -6.43 -40.03 89.18
N ASP A 18 -7.49 -39.58 89.85
CA ASP A 18 -8.79 -39.32 89.23
C ASP A 18 -8.73 -38.15 88.23
N ILE A 19 -8.01 -37.08 88.55
CA ILE A 19 -7.74 -35.96 87.62
C ILE A 19 -6.94 -36.46 86.42
N LYS A 20 -5.93 -37.31 86.62
CA LYS A 20 -5.16 -37.91 85.53
C LYS A 20 -6.03 -38.79 84.63
N VAL A 21 -6.91 -39.62 85.23
CA VAL A 21 -7.88 -40.45 84.48
C VAL A 21 -8.88 -39.57 83.72
N LEU A 22 -9.36 -38.48 84.32
CA LEU A 22 -10.22 -37.50 83.66
C LEU A 22 -9.51 -36.78 82.50
N GLN A 23 -8.24 -36.42 82.68
CA GLN A 23 -7.42 -35.80 81.65
C GLN A 23 -7.16 -36.76 80.49
N GLU A 24 -6.81 -38.01 80.77
CA GLU A 24 -6.66 -39.07 79.76
C GLU A 24 -7.97 -39.32 79.00
N LYS A 25 -9.11 -39.39 79.71
CA LYS A 25 -10.45 -39.50 79.08
C LYS A 25 -10.80 -38.29 78.22
N SER A 26 -10.48 -37.08 78.66
CA SER A 26 -10.71 -35.85 77.91
C SER A 26 -9.88 -35.81 76.62
N MET A 27 -8.60 -36.21 76.69
CA MET A 27 -7.73 -36.32 75.51
C MET A 27 -8.21 -37.40 74.54
N ASP A 28 -8.59 -38.59 75.03
CA ASP A 28 -9.16 -39.66 74.20
C ASP A 28 -10.48 -39.23 73.53
N MET A 29 -11.36 -38.56 74.27
CA MET A 29 -12.61 -38.04 73.71
C MET A 29 -12.36 -36.93 72.67
N GLY A 30 -11.36 -36.07 72.90
CA GLY A 30 -10.89 -35.08 71.93
C GLY A 30 -10.36 -35.71 70.64
N LEU A 31 -9.58 -36.79 70.74
CA LEU A 31 -9.10 -37.56 69.58
C LEU A 31 -10.25 -38.22 68.82
N LYS A 32 -11.20 -38.84 69.52
CA LYS A 32 -12.41 -39.44 68.91
C LYS A 32 -13.26 -38.40 68.18
N LEU A 33 -13.45 -37.22 68.76
CA LEU A 33 -14.18 -36.13 68.14
C LEU A 33 -13.47 -35.60 66.89
N LYS A 34 -12.13 -35.45 66.95
CA LYS A 34 -11.33 -35.07 65.78
C LYS A 34 -11.44 -36.10 64.66
N ASN A 35 -11.30 -37.39 64.97
CA ASN A 35 -11.43 -38.46 63.99
C ASN A 35 -12.84 -38.50 63.36
N ARG A 36 -13.89 -38.30 64.16
CA ARG A 36 -15.27 -38.21 63.66
C ARG A 36 -15.48 -37.02 62.72
N LYS A 37 -15.01 -35.83 63.07
CA LYS A 37 -15.09 -34.65 62.19
C LYS A 37 -14.34 -34.84 60.87
N VAL A 38 -13.18 -35.51 60.91
CA VAL A 38 -12.42 -35.82 59.69
C VAL A 38 -13.16 -36.84 58.82
N ALA A 39 -13.74 -37.88 59.42
CA ALA A 39 -14.54 -38.87 58.70
C ALA A 39 -15.82 -38.27 58.11
N GLU A 40 -16.54 -37.46 58.89
CA GLU A 40 -17.72 -36.71 58.46
C GLU A 40 -17.40 -35.80 57.28
N SER A 41 -16.31 -35.02 57.33
CA SER A 41 -15.92 -34.16 56.23
C SER A 41 -15.61 -34.93 54.94
N LYS A 42 -14.96 -36.10 55.05
CA LYS A 42 -14.68 -36.95 53.88
C LYS A 42 -15.94 -37.58 53.30
N LEU A 43 -16.85 -38.06 54.16
CA LEU A 43 -18.12 -38.65 53.75
C LEU A 43 -19.06 -37.60 53.15
N ALA A 44 -19.12 -36.39 53.73
CA ALA A 44 -19.91 -35.28 53.21
C ALA A 44 -19.45 -34.90 51.80
N LYS A 45 -18.14 -34.75 51.57
CA LYS A 45 -17.58 -34.50 50.24
C LYS A 45 -17.96 -35.58 49.23
N PHE A 46 -17.80 -36.86 49.62
CA PHE A 46 -18.17 -37.99 48.77
C PHE A 46 -19.67 -37.98 48.40
N VAL A 47 -20.54 -37.69 49.36
CA VAL A 47 -21.99 -37.61 49.12
C VAL A 47 -22.33 -36.39 48.24
N GLU A 48 -21.74 -35.22 48.51
CA GLU A 48 -21.94 -34.02 47.70
C GLU A 48 -21.49 -34.21 46.25
N GLU A 49 -20.44 -34.98 46.00
CA GLU A 49 -19.93 -35.27 44.66
C GLU A 49 -20.85 -36.24 43.90
N ILE A 50 -21.40 -37.25 44.57
CA ILE A 50 -22.25 -38.28 43.92
C ILE A 50 -23.72 -37.87 43.83
N ILE A 51 -24.26 -37.13 44.79
CA ILE A 51 -25.70 -36.85 44.83
C ILE A 51 -26.16 -35.99 43.65
N VAL A 52 -27.30 -36.35 43.05
CA VAL A 52 -27.94 -35.55 42.02
C VAL A 52 -29.18 -34.90 42.63
N PRO A 53 -29.17 -33.58 42.92
CA PRO A 53 -30.33 -32.91 43.50
C PRO A 53 -31.52 -32.90 42.52
N PRO A 54 -32.78 -33.12 42.97
CA PRO A 54 -33.96 -33.06 42.09
C PRO A 54 -34.07 -31.74 41.33
N ARG A 55 -33.74 -30.61 41.98
CA ARG A 55 -33.69 -29.29 41.34
C ARG A 55 -32.75 -29.23 40.14
N MET A 56 -31.63 -29.97 40.16
CA MET A 56 -30.71 -30.05 39.02
C MET A 56 -31.38 -30.76 37.85
N ILE A 57 -32.14 -31.82 38.12
CA ILE A 57 -32.91 -32.57 37.12
C ILE A 57 -33.96 -31.65 36.49
N ASP A 58 -34.76 -30.95 37.30
CA ASP A 58 -35.81 -30.04 36.82
C ASP A 58 -35.23 -28.93 35.91
N ILE A 59 -34.11 -28.33 36.32
CA ILE A 59 -33.46 -27.27 35.52
C ILE A 59 -32.94 -27.83 34.18
N ILE A 60 -32.31 -29.01 34.19
CA ILE A 60 -31.75 -29.60 32.96
C ILE A 60 -32.87 -30.06 32.01
N VAL A 61 -33.88 -30.74 32.53
CA VAL A 61 -34.95 -31.34 31.73
C VAL A 61 -35.93 -30.27 31.25
N ASP A 62 -36.44 -29.43 32.16
CA ASP A 62 -37.56 -28.52 31.89
C ASP A 62 -37.17 -27.04 31.83
N GLY A 63 -36.06 -26.64 32.47
CA GLY A 63 -35.64 -25.23 32.54
C GLY A 63 -35.15 -24.61 31.22
N GLU A 64 -35.30 -23.30 31.05
CA GLU A 64 -34.76 -22.60 29.86
C GLU A 64 -33.24 -22.42 29.93
N VAL A 65 -32.57 -22.29 28.78
CA VAL A 65 -31.11 -22.08 28.71
C VAL A 65 -30.75 -20.62 29.06
N ASN A 66 -30.68 -20.34 30.36
CA ASN A 66 -30.33 -19.06 30.96
C ASN A 66 -29.05 -19.16 31.84
N ASP A 67 -28.69 -18.10 32.57
CA ASP A 67 -27.51 -18.10 33.45
C ASP A 67 -27.60 -19.10 34.62
N GLU A 68 -28.81 -19.47 35.05
CA GLU A 68 -29.03 -20.53 36.06
C GLU A 68 -28.79 -21.92 35.46
N TYR A 69 -29.20 -22.14 34.21
CA TYR A 69 -28.91 -23.35 33.46
C TYR A 69 -27.41 -23.54 33.25
N LEU A 70 -26.68 -22.49 32.85
CA LEU A 70 -25.23 -22.56 32.65
C LEU A 70 -24.48 -22.95 33.93
N ARG A 71 -24.84 -22.35 35.07
CA ARG A 71 -24.27 -22.73 36.38
C ARG A 71 -24.58 -24.18 36.75
N THR A 72 -25.80 -24.63 36.45
CA THR A 72 -26.21 -26.03 36.70
C THR A 72 -25.44 -27.00 35.80
N LEU A 73 -25.19 -26.61 34.54
CA LEU A 73 -24.39 -27.36 33.58
C LEU A 73 -22.92 -27.49 34.03
N GLU A 74 -22.33 -26.43 34.62
CA GLU A 74 -20.99 -26.50 35.22
C GLU A 74 -20.91 -27.50 36.37
N ILE A 75 -21.94 -27.54 37.23
CA ILE A 75 -21.99 -28.48 38.34
C ILE A 75 -22.14 -29.91 37.81
N LEU A 76 -23.01 -30.14 36.82
CA LEU A 76 -23.14 -31.44 36.17
C LEU A 76 -21.82 -31.89 35.55
N SER A 77 -21.14 -31.01 34.82
CA SER A 77 -19.85 -31.29 34.18
C SER A 77 -18.79 -31.72 35.20
N LYS A 78 -18.67 -30.99 36.32
CA LYS A 78 -17.76 -31.36 37.43
C LYS A 78 -18.09 -32.73 38.00
N LYS A 79 -19.37 -33.04 38.20
CA LYS A 79 -19.82 -34.35 38.70
C LYS A 79 -19.47 -35.48 37.74
N LEU A 80 -19.72 -35.30 36.44
CA LEU A 80 -19.36 -36.27 35.40
C LEU A 80 -17.84 -36.54 35.37
N MET A 81 -17.01 -35.49 35.46
CA MET A 81 -15.55 -35.61 35.49
C MET A 81 -15.03 -36.32 36.75
N VAL A 82 -15.55 -35.97 37.94
CA VAL A 82 -15.14 -36.59 39.21
C VAL A 82 -15.46 -38.09 39.23
N VAL A 83 -16.60 -38.48 38.67
CA VAL A 83 -17.01 -39.89 38.53
C VAL A 83 -16.04 -40.70 37.65
N GLU A 84 -15.45 -40.08 36.62
CA GLU A 84 -14.50 -40.75 35.74
C GLU A 84 -13.09 -40.84 36.33
N VAL A 85 -12.66 -39.81 37.07
CA VAL A 85 -11.27 -39.63 37.53
C VAL A 85 -11.00 -40.29 38.89
N ASP A 86 -11.93 -40.25 39.84
CA ASP A 86 -11.67 -40.76 41.19
C ASP A 86 -11.89 -42.28 41.28
N PRO A 87 -10.83 -43.09 41.48
CA PRO A 87 -10.94 -44.54 41.57
C PRO A 87 -11.72 -45.02 42.81
N VAL A 88 -11.82 -44.21 43.87
CA VAL A 88 -12.59 -44.54 45.09
C VAL A 88 -14.08 -44.43 44.80
N ILE A 89 -14.49 -43.41 44.05
CA ILE A 89 -15.87 -43.21 43.60
C ILE A 89 -16.24 -44.25 42.54
N LYS A 90 -15.36 -44.47 41.57
CA LYS A 90 -15.56 -45.41 40.47
C LYS A 90 -15.84 -46.86 40.92
N ASN A 91 -15.23 -47.28 42.02
CA ASN A 91 -15.40 -48.63 42.57
C ASN A 91 -16.54 -48.74 43.60
N SER A 92 -17.25 -47.64 43.89
CA SER A 92 -18.35 -47.63 44.87
C SER A 92 -19.63 -48.28 44.32
N LYS A 93 -20.38 -48.96 45.20
CA LYS A 93 -21.72 -49.47 44.87
C LYS A 93 -22.74 -48.34 44.64
N ALA A 94 -22.61 -47.24 45.38
CA ALA A 94 -23.51 -46.08 45.26
C ALA A 94 -23.41 -45.41 43.88
N LEU A 95 -22.25 -45.49 43.24
CA LEU A 95 -22.08 -44.98 41.89
C LEU A 95 -22.87 -45.79 40.86
N LYS A 96 -22.96 -47.13 41.02
CA LYS A 96 -23.69 -47.97 40.07
C LYS A 96 -25.17 -47.61 39.96
N ASP A 97 -25.76 -47.11 41.05
CA ASP A 97 -27.16 -46.70 41.09
C ASP A 97 -27.37 -45.30 40.48
N VAL A 98 -26.39 -44.40 40.61
CA VAL A 98 -26.49 -42.99 40.17
C VAL A 98 -25.96 -42.78 38.74
N GLN A 99 -25.01 -43.59 38.30
CA GLN A 99 -24.41 -43.55 36.97
C GLN A 99 -25.45 -43.53 35.82
N PRO A 100 -26.50 -44.37 35.78
CA PRO A 100 -27.49 -44.29 34.71
C PRO A 100 -28.27 -42.98 34.69
N GLU A 101 -28.54 -42.37 35.85
CA GLU A 101 -29.23 -41.08 35.93
C GLU A 101 -28.32 -39.91 35.50
N LEU A 102 -27.05 -39.93 35.89
CA LEU A 102 -26.06 -38.97 35.39
C LEU A 102 -25.89 -39.04 33.87
N GLU A 103 -25.89 -40.26 33.32
CA GLU A 103 -25.76 -40.48 31.89
C GLU A 103 -27.00 -40.02 31.11
N LYS A 104 -28.21 -40.28 31.62
CA LYS A 104 -29.45 -39.72 31.06
C LYS A 104 -29.46 -38.19 31.10
N LEU A 105 -29.00 -37.59 32.21
CA LEU A 105 -28.88 -36.14 32.34
C LEU A 105 -27.86 -35.57 31.37
N ARG A 106 -26.71 -36.23 31.18
CA ARG A 106 -25.72 -35.87 30.16
C ARG A 106 -26.36 -35.85 28.77
N GLN A 107 -27.02 -36.93 28.36
CA GLN A 107 -27.66 -37.03 27.05
C GLN A 107 -28.74 -35.95 26.85
N LYS A 108 -29.58 -35.73 27.86
CA LYS A 108 -30.63 -34.71 27.80
C LYS A 108 -30.05 -33.30 27.73
N ALA A 109 -29.03 -33.00 28.54
CA ALA A 109 -28.33 -31.72 28.52
C ALA A 109 -27.67 -31.47 27.16
N VAL A 110 -26.98 -32.47 26.61
CA VAL A 110 -26.35 -32.39 25.28
C VAL A 110 -27.38 -32.10 24.20
N SER A 111 -28.48 -32.85 24.13
CA SER A 111 -29.56 -32.63 23.14
C SER A 111 -30.17 -31.22 23.26
N LYS A 112 -30.47 -30.77 24.48
CA LYS A 112 -31.09 -29.45 24.70
C LYS A 112 -30.17 -28.29 24.35
N VAL A 113 -28.89 -28.42 24.72
CA VAL A 113 -27.86 -27.43 24.41
C VAL A 113 -27.59 -27.37 22.91
N PHE A 114 -27.57 -28.53 22.23
CA PHE A 114 -27.47 -28.62 20.77
C PHE A 114 -28.61 -27.87 20.08
N ASP A 115 -29.86 -28.20 20.42
CA ASP A 115 -31.05 -27.55 19.84
C ASP A 115 -31.01 -26.02 20.04
N PHE A 116 -30.63 -25.58 21.25
CA PHE A 116 -30.49 -24.17 21.57
C PHE A 116 -29.44 -23.47 20.71
N ILE A 117 -28.23 -24.03 20.59
CA ILE A 117 -27.16 -23.43 19.80
C ILE A 117 -27.53 -23.42 18.31
N VAL A 118 -28.05 -24.52 17.77
CA VAL A 118 -28.47 -24.60 16.36
C VAL A 118 -29.54 -23.55 16.04
N GLN A 119 -30.50 -23.32 16.94
CA GLN A 119 -31.47 -22.22 16.77
C GLN A 119 -30.79 -20.84 16.73
N LYS A 120 -29.78 -20.59 17.56
CA LYS A 120 -29.00 -19.34 17.51
C LYS A 120 -28.19 -19.23 16.22
N LEU A 121 -27.62 -20.32 15.73
CA LEU A 121 -26.90 -20.34 14.45
C LEU A 121 -27.85 -20.05 13.27
N HIS A 122 -29.07 -20.57 13.28
CA HIS A 122 -30.07 -20.23 12.28
C HIS A 122 -30.45 -18.75 12.27
N ALA A 123 -30.38 -18.07 13.42
CA ALA A 123 -30.64 -16.63 13.49
C ALA A 123 -29.62 -15.81 12.68
N LEU A 124 -28.37 -16.29 12.53
CA LEU A 124 -27.34 -15.65 11.71
C LEU A 124 -27.70 -15.61 10.22
N ARG A 125 -28.57 -16.53 9.75
CA ARG A 125 -29.01 -16.60 8.36
C ARG A 125 -30.03 -15.53 7.99
N LYS A 126 -30.61 -14.83 8.97
CA LYS A 126 -31.64 -13.82 8.72
C LYS A 126 -31.03 -12.59 8.00
N PRO A 127 -31.67 -12.07 6.94
CA PRO A 127 -31.16 -10.92 6.22
C PRO A 127 -31.11 -9.67 7.12
N LYS A 128 -30.14 -8.77 6.87
CA LYS A 128 -29.89 -7.53 7.64
C LYS A 128 -29.48 -7.74 9.11
N THR A 129 -29.17 -8.96 9.51
CA THR A 129 -28.64 -9.24 10.85
C THR A 129 -27.22 -8.69 10.95
N ASN A 130 -26.94 -7.91 12.00
CA ASN A 130 -25.56 -7.57 12.34
C ASN A 130 -24.90 -8.78 13.02
N ILE A 131 -24.17 -9.55 12.21
CA ILE A 131 -23.51 -10.80 12.60
C ILE A 131 -22.57 -10.55 13.80
N GLN A 132 -21.79 -9.48 13.75
CA GLN A 132 -20.82 -9.15 14.80
C GLN A 132 -21.51 -8.85 16.13
N ILE A 133 -22.61 -8.11 16.12
CA ILE A 133 -23.39 -7.84 17.33
C ILE A 133 -23.96 -9.15 17.90
N LEU A 134 -24.50 -10.05 17.06
CA LEU A 134 -25.09 -11.29 17.53
C LEU A 134 -24.02 -12.25 18.10
N GLN A 135 -22.86 -12.33 17.46
CA GLN A 135 -21.70 -13.08 17.97
C GLN A 135 -21.25 -12.55 19.34
N GLN A 136 -21.05 -11.24 19.47
CA GLN A 136 -20.50 -10.63 20.69
C GLN A 136 -21.50 -10.58 21.86
N SER A 137 -22.75 -10.21 21.58
CA SER A 137 -23.74 -9.94 22.64
C SER A 137 -24.59 -11.15 23.03
N VAL A 138 -24.69 -12.15 22.14
CA VAL A 138 -25.52 -13.34 22.35
C VAL A 138 -24.65 -14.58 22.46
N LEU A 139 -23.92 -14.96 21.40
CA LEU A 139 -23.22 -16.25 21.35
C LEU A 139 -22.10 -16.36 22.40
N LEU A 140 -21.28 -15.31 22.57
CA LEU A 140 -20.18 -15.34 23.55
C LEU A 140 -20.63 -15.60 24.99
N LYS A 141 -21.86 -15.23 25.37
CA LYS A 141 -22.41 -15.53 26.71
C LYS A 141 -22.55 -17.03 26.97
N TYR A 142 -22.75 -17.80 25.91
CA TYR A 142 -22.91 -19.25 25.95
C TYR A 142 -21.61 -19.99 25.56
N LYS A 143 -20.44 -19.36 25.71
CA LYS A 143 -19.14 -20.01 25.45
C LYS A 143 -18.98 -21.33 26.22
N TYR A 144 -19.38 -21.37 27.49
CA TYR A 144 -19.24 -22.57 28.32
C TYR A 144 -19.99 -23.78 27.76
N VAL A 145 -21.11 -23.55 27.08
CA VAL A 145 -21.90 -24.60 26.42
C VAL A 145 -21.08 -25.34 25.36
N ILE A 146 -20.23 -24.62 24.61
CA ILE A 146 -19.35 -25.23 23.61
C ILE A 146 -18.25 -26.05 24.26
N SER A 147 -17.63 -25.54 25.35
CA SER A 147 -16.67 -26.30 26.15
C SER A 147 -17.29 -27.58 26.72
N PHE A 148 -18.52 -27.49 27.24
CA PHE A 148 -19.26 -28.64 27.73
C PHE A 148 -19.49 -29.71 26.64
N LEU A 149 -19.91 -29.31 25.44
CA LEU A 149 -20.08 -30.24 24.32
C LEU A 149 -18.74 -30.89 23.93
N LYS A 150 -17.65 -30.12 23.91
CA LYS A 150 -16.31 -30.63 23.57
C LYS A 150 -15.82 -31.71 24.55
N ASP A 151 -16.10 -31.52 25.84
CA ASP A 151 -15.69 -32.43 26.91
C ASP A 151 -16.57 -33.68 26.98
N HIS A 152 -17.89 -33.51 26.84
CA HIS A 152 -18.86 -34.57 27.11
C HIS A 152 -19.43 -35.24 25.86
N SER A 153 -19.37 -34.63 24.68
CA SER A 153 -19.89 -35.21 23.43
C SER A 153 -19.19 -34.66 22.18
N LYS A 154 -18.04 -35.27 21.82
CA LYS A 154 -17.24 -34.86 20.66
C LYS A 154 -18.00 -34.93 19.33
N GLU A 155 -18.89 -35.91 19.19
CA GLU A 155 -19.71 -36.08 17.98
C GLU A 155 -20.66 -34.89 17.79
N VAL A 156 -21.42 -34.54 18.83
CA VAL A 156 -22.37 -33.42 18.80
C VAL A 156 -21.63 -32.08 18.69
N TYR A 157 -20.47 -31.93 19.33
CA TYR A 157 -19.61 -30.77 19.15
C TYR A 157 -19.20 -30.59 17.68
N ASN A 158 -18.77 -31.66 17.01
CA ASN A 158 -18.40 -31.62 15.60
C ASN A 158 -19.59 -31.25 14.71
N GLU A 159 -20.80 -31.71 15.02
CA GLU A 159 -22.01 -31.28 14.29
C GLU A 159 -22.27 -29.77 14.44
N VAL A 160 -22.16 -29.22 15.66
CA VAL A 160 -22.31 -27.77 15.90
C VAL A 160 -21.22 -26.98 15.16
N ARG A 161 -19.97 -27.46 15.20
CA ARG A 161 -18.84 -26.87 14.48
C ARG A 161 -19.14 -26.83 12.98
N THR A 162 -19.47 -27.95 12.36
CA THR A 162 -19.80 -28.00 10.93
C THR A 162 -21.00 -27.12 10.58
N ALA A 163 -22.06 -27.14 11.40
CA ALA A 163 -23.23 -26.30 11.19
C ALA A 163 -22.91 -24.79 11.24
N TYR A 164 -21.98 -24.38 12.11
CA TYR A 164 -21.49 -23.01 12.17
C TYR A 164 -20.69 -22.65 10.92
N ILE A 165 -19.73 -23.50 10.54
CA ILE A 165 -18.89 -23.32 9.36
C ILE A 165 -19.73 -23.15 8.11
N ASP A 166 -20.66 -24.08 7.86
CA ASP A 166 -21.54 -24.04 6.68
C ASP A 166 -22.41 -22.79 6.65
N THR A 167 -22.91 -22.38 7.83
CA THR A 167 -23.76 -21.20 7.95
C THR A 167 -22.98 -19.93 7.65
N MET A 168 -21.81 -19.74 8.28
CA MET A 168 -20.99 -18.54 8.11
C MET A 168 -20.39 -18.47 6.72
N ASN A 169 -19.88 -19.58 6.19
CA ASN A 169 -19.36 -19.65 4.83
C ASN A 169 -20.44 -19.19 3.82
N LYS A 170 -21.67 -19.70 3.93
CA LYS A 170 -22.78 -19.31 3.04
C LYS A 170 -23.19 -17.86 3.20
N VAL A 171 -23.34 -17.37 4.43
CA VAL A 171 -23.78 -16.00 4.71
C VAL A 171 -22.73 -14.98 4.26
N LEU A 172 -21.45 -15.19 4.60
CA LEU A 172 -20.37 -14.30 4.21
C LEU A 172 -20.14 -14.32 2.69
N SER A 173 -20.21 -15.49 2.05
CA SER A 173 -20.10 -15.59 0.58
C SER A 173 -21.20 -14.79 -0.12
N ALA A 174 -22.44 -14.87 0.36
CA ALA A 174 -23.54 -14.10 -0.17
C ALA A 174 -23.35 -12.59 0.05
N HIS A 175 -22.84 -12.20 1.23
CA HIS A 175 -22.55 -10.82 1.57
C HIS A 175 -21.48 -10.22 0.65
N PHE A 176 -20.33 -10.89 0.47
CA PHE A 176 -19.27 -10.42 -0.43
C PHE A 176 -19.73 -10.39 -1.89
N ARG A 177 -20.50 -11.38 -2.35
CA ARG A 177 -21.06 -11.37 -3.71
C ARG A 177 -21.97 -10.16 -3.95
N ALA A 178 -22.88 -9.88 -3.03
CA ALA A 178 -23.77 -8.72 -3.13
C ALA A 178 -23.00 -7.39 -3.07
N TYR A 179 -21.97 -7.31 -2.21
CA TYR A 179 -21.12 -6.14 -2.10
C TYR A 179 -20.33 -5.87 -3.38
N ILE A 180 -19.70 -6.90 -3.96
CA ILE A 180 -18.97 -6.83 -5.23
C ILE A 180 -19.88 -6.35 -6.36
N GLN A 181 -21.07 -6.94 -6.52
CA GLN A 181 -22.04 -6.53 -7.53
C GLN A 181 -22.48 -5.06 -7.38
N ALA A 182 -22.54 -4.56 -6.15
CA ALA A 182 -22.85 -3.16 -5.90
C ALA A 182 -21.67 -2.23 -6.22
N LEU A 183 -20.44 -2.65 -5.92
CA LEU A 183 -19.22 -1.90 -6.27
C LEU A 183 -18.99 -1.81 -7.78
N GLU A 184 -19.27 -2.87 -8.54
CA GLU A 184 -19.15 -2.90 -10.01
C GLU A 184 -19.97 -1.77 -10.67
N LYS A 185 -21.13 -1.44 -10.12
CA LYS A 185 -21.97 -0.33 -10.61
C LYS A 185 -21.33 1.04 -10.40
N LEU A 186 -20.38 1.18 -9.48
CA LEU A 186 -19.70 2.44 -9.15
C LEU A 186 -18.40 2.62 -9.92
N GLN A 187 -17.97 1.62 -10.70
CA GLN A 187 -16.71 1.65 -11.43
C GLN A 187 -16.67 2.75 -12.49
N LEU A 188 -15.54 3.45 -12.54
CA LEU A 188 -15.11 4.34 -13.60
C LEU A 188 -13.98 3.67 -14.39
N ASP A 189 -14.18 3.45 -15.69
CA ASP A 189 -13.13 2.95 -16.57
C ASP A 189 -12.18 4.09 -16.97
N ILE A 190 -10.92 4.00 -16.53
CA ILE A 190 -9.90 5.03 -16.77
C ILE A 190 -9.11 4.73 -18.05
N ALA A 191 -8.65 3.49 -18.20
CA ALA A 191 -7.71 3.11 -19.25
C ALA A 191 -8.23 1.91 -20.06
N THR A 192 -7.98 1.95 -21.36
CA THR A 192 -8.23 0.85 -22.30
C THR A 192 -6.92 0.30 -22.86
N SER A 193 -6.97 -0.85 -23.53
CA SER A 193 -5.79 -1.47 -24.16
C SER A 193 -5.11 -0.60 -25.24
N SER A 194 -5.83 0.39 -25.77
CA SER A 194 -5.31 1.34 -26.77
C SER A 194 -4.65 2.58 -26.16
N ASP A 195 -4.79 2.83 -24.86
CA ASP A 195 -4.27 4.02 -24.20
C ASP A 195 -2.79 3.83 -23.81
N LEU A 196 -1.93 3.74 -24.84
CA LEU A 196 -0.48 3.57 -24.68
C LEU A 196 0.28 4.89 -24.92
N ILE A 197 1.53 4.95 -24.45
CA ILE A 197 2.32 6.20 -24.48
C ILE A 197 2.65 6.56 -25.95
N GLY A 198 3.18 5.61 -26.72
CA GLY A 198 3.67 5.81 -28.09
C GLY A 198 2.61 5.74 -29.20
N VAL A 199 1.33 5.96 -28.89
CA VAL A 199 0.22 5.89 -29.86
C VAL A 199 -0.28 7.28 -30.23
N GLU A 200 -0.67 7.47 -31.49
CA GLU A 200 -1.24 8.72 -32.00
C GLU A 200 -2.40 9.24 -31.14
N ALA A 201 -2.44 10.56 -30.92
CA ALA A 201 -3.56 11.18 -30.20
C ALA A 201 -4.91 11.08 -30.95
N ARG A 202 -4.90 10.90 -32.27
CA ARG A 202 -6.06 11.00 -33.17
C ARG A 202 -6.70 9.67 -33.58
N SER A 203 -6.33 8.54 -32.98
CA SER A 203 -6.92 7.22 -33.27
C SER A 203 -8.32 7.01 -32.65
N SER A 204 -9.22 8.00 -32.75
CA SER A 204 -10.66 7.72 -32.65
C SER A 204 -11.08 7.13 -33.99
N GLY A 205 -11.12 5.79 -34.05
CA GLY A 205 -11.55 5.06 -35.24
C GLY A 205 -12.91 5.56 -35.76
N LEU A 206 -12.98 5.80 -37.06
CA LEU A 206 -14.16 6.32 -37.80
C LEU A 206 -15.43 5.45 -37.71
N PHE A 207 -15.43 4.36 -36.93
CA PHE A 207 -16.53 3.39 -36.81
C PHE A 207 -17.08 3.17 -35.39
N LEU A 208 -16.64 3.92 -34.37
CA LEU A 208 -17.19 3.81 -33.01
C LEU A 208 -18.11 4.99 -32.67
N ARG A 209 -19.28 5.01 -33.30
CA ARG A 209 -20.38 5.92 -32.96
C ARG A 209 -21.04 5.43 -31.65
N GLY A 210 -20.57 5.92 -30.50
CA GLY A 210 -21.31 5.71 -29.23
C GLY A 210 -20.56 5.83 -27.90
N ARG A 211 -19.22 5.94 -27.86
CA ARG A 211 -18.51 6.24 -26.61
C ARG A 211 -18.08 7.70 -26.61
N GLU A 212 -18.61 8.49 -25.67
CA GLU A 212 -18.10 9.84 -25.41
C GLU A 212 -16.57 9.77 -25.26
N PRO A 213 -15.81 10.69 -25.88
CA PRO A 213 -14.38 10.73 -25.67
C PRO A 213 -14.13 10.94 -24.18
N LEU A 214 -13.43 9.99 -23.54
CA LEU A 214 -13.01 10.07 -22.14
C LEU A 214 -12.42 11.46 -21.89
N LYS A 215 -13.17 12.32 -21.17
CA LYS A 215 -12.82 13.73 -20.93
C LYS A 215 -11.47 13.91 -20.21
N ASN A 216 -10.85 12.84 -19.73
CA ASN A 216 -9.63 12.84 -18.90
C ASN A 216 -8.54 11.89 -19.43
N ARG A 217 -8.14 11.96 -20.70
CA ARG A 217 -6.99 11.16 -21.20
C ARG A 217 -5.67 11.45 -20.46
N SER A 218 -5.51 12.64 -19.87
CA SER A 218 -4.36 12.97 -19.00
C SER A 218 -4.36 12.19 -17.67
N ALA A 219 -5.54 11.80 -17.16
CA ALA A 219 -5.65 11.04 -15.90
C ALA A 219 -5.18 9.57 -16.02
N VAL A 220 -4.95 9.08 -17.24
CA VAL A 220 -4.43 7.73 -17.49
C VAL A 220 -2.95 7.63 -17.10
N PHE A 221 -2.19 8.70 -17.35
CA PHE A 221 -0.74 8.74 -17.13
C PHE A 221 -0.35 9.56 -15.91
N ALA A 222 -1.23 10.42 -15.41
CA ALA A 222 -0.99 11.22 -14.21
C ALA A 222 -1.63 10.58 -12.96
N LEU A 223 -0.87 10.58 -11.86
CA LEU A 223 -1.34 10.09 -10.56
C LEU A 223 -2.43 10.99 -9.96
N GLY A 224 -2.27 12.31 -10.04
CA GLY A 224 -3.23 13.30 -9.54
C GLY A 224 -3.70 13.01 -8.11
N ASP A 225 -5.01 13.13 -7.88
CA ASP A 225 -5.64 12.87 -6.58
C ASP A 225 -5.69 11.39 -6.17
N ARG A 226 -5.37 10.46 -7.08
CA ARG A 226 -5.47 9.01 -6.83
C ARG A 226 -4.55 8.55 -5.71
N ILE A 227 -3.45 9.25 -5.46
CA ILE A 227 -2.54 8.96 -4.34
C ILE A 227 -3.19 9.10 -2.97
N LYS A 228 -4.25 9.91 -2.82
CA LYS A 228 -4.94 10.10 -1.54
C LYS A 228 -5.43 8.79 -0.93
N ILE A 229 -5.72 7.79 -1.76
CA ILE A 229 -6.13 6.45 -1.32
C ILE A 229 -5.13 5.78 -0.38
N LEU A 230 -3.83 6.05 -0.54
CA LEU A 230 -2.79 5.49 0.31
C LEU A 230 -2.80 6.11 1.72
N LYS A 231 -3.25 7.37 1.82
CA LYS A 231 -3.46 8.05 3.11
C LYS A 231 -4.77 7.63 3.77
N GLU A 232 -5.78 7.32 2.97
CA GLU A 232 -7.12 6.87 3.40
C GLU A 232 -7.19 5.33 3.59
N ILE A 233 -6.04 4.67 3.72
CA ILE A 233 -5.95 3.20 3.70
C ILE A 233 -6.68 2.51 4.86
N ASP A 234 -6.92 3.19 5.99
CA ASP A 234 -7.64 2.62 7.14
C ASP A 234 -9.09 3.16 7.30
N GLU A 235 -9.55 4.03 6.41
CA GLU A 235 -10.93 4.55 6.44
C GLU A 235 -11.98 3.44 6.32
N PRO A 236 -13.25 3.63 6.72
CA PRO A 236 -14.27 2.60 6.50
C PRO A 236 -14.41 2.23 5.00
N ALA A 237 -14.84 1.00 4.73
CA ALA A 237 -15.12 0.58 3.36
C ALA A 237 -16.29 1.40 2.77
N LEU A 238 -16.27 1.63 1.45
CA LEU A 238 -17.33 2.35 0.76
C LEU A 238 -18.70 1.71 1.01
N ILE A 239 -19.70 2.56 1.21
CA ILE A 239 -21.10 2.17 1.39
C ILE A 239 -21.82 2.32 0.04
N PRO A 240 -22.10 1.23 -0.71
CA PRO A 240 -22.47 1.35 -2.12
C PRO A 240 -23.78 2.11 -2.36
N HIS A 241 -24.77 1.95 -1.49
CA HIS A 241 -26.06 2.61 -1.63
C HIS A 241 -25.98 4.14 -1.47
N ILE A 242 -25.07 4.65 -0.64
CA ILE A 242 -24.85 6.10 -0.45
C ILE A 242 -24.14 6.69 -1.68
N ALA A 243 -23.14 5.96 -2.18
CA ALA A 243 -22.38 6.34 -3.37
C ALA A 243 -23.27 6.33 -4.63
N GLU A 244 -24.13 5.32 -4.78
CA GLU A 244 -25.09 5.22 -5.90
C GLU A 244 -26.11 6.36 -5.85
N ALA A 245 -26.64 6.69 -4.67
CA ALA A 245 -27.55 7.83 -4.49
C ALA A 245 -26.89 9.17 -4.83
N SER A 246 -25.58 9.30 -4.61
CA SER A 246 -24.80 10.49 -4.92
C SER A 246 -24.30 10.52 -6.38
N SER A 247 -24.61 9.50 -7.19
CA SER A 247 -24.11 9.33 -8.58
C SER A 247 -22.58 9.41 -8.71
N MET A 248 -21.85 9.03 -7.66
CA MET A 248 -20.39 9.07 -7.64
C MET A 248 -19.81 7.84 -8.34
N LYS A 249 -18.78 8.06 -9.16
CA LYS A 249 -18.01 7.01 -9.85
C LYS A 249 -16.57 7.02 -9.36
N TYR A 250 -15.98 5.84 -9.20
CA TYR A 250 -14.65 5.69 -8.61
C TYR A 250 -13.70 4.88 -9.50
N PRO A 251 -12.40 5.25 -9.53
CA PRO A 251 -11.34 4.38 -10.03
C PRO A 251 -11.37 3.00 -9.37
N TYR A 252 -10.94 1.97 -10.11
CA TYR A 252 -11.01 0.59 -9.63
C TYR A 252 -10.19 0.36 -8.34
N GLU A 253 -9.05 1.01 -8.15
CA GLU A 253 -8.24 0.87 -6.93
C GLU A 253 -9.02 1.27 -5.65
N VAL A 254 -9.98 2.19 -5.74
CA VAL A 254 -10.84 2.59 -4.62
C VAL A 254 -11.81 1.48 -4.25
N LEU A 255 -12.38 0.82 -5.27
CA LEU A 255 -13.26 -0.33 -5.10
C LEU A 255 -12.48 -1.52 -4.53
N PHE A 256 -11.29 -1.79 -5.08
CA PHE A 256 -10.38 -2.82 -4.64
C PHE A 256 -9.99 -2.63 -3.16
N ARG A 257 -9.61 -1.41 -2.78
CA ARG A 257 -9.29 -1.04 -1.39
C ARG A 257 -10.48 -1.28 -0.47
N SER A 258 -11.68 -0.86 -0.87
CA SER A 258 -12.90 -1.00 -0.07
C SER A 258 -13.28 -2.47 0.15
N LEU A 259 -13.18 -3.29 -0.89
CA LEU A 259 -13.40 -4.73 -0.79
C LEU A 259 -12.41 -5.39 0.18
N HIS A 260 -11.12 -5.09 0.06
CA HIS A 260 -10.09 -5.66 0.92
C HIS A 260 -10.17 -5.14 2.36
N LYS A 261 -10.56 -3.87 2.57
CA LYS A 261 -10.81 -3.32 3.90
C LYS A 261 -11.98 -4.03 4.58
N LEU A 262 -13.10 -4.23 3.87
CA LEU A 262 -14.24 -4.99 4.38
C LEU A 262 -13.84 -6.44 4.70
N LEU A 263 -13.05 -7.07 3.83
CA LEU A 263 -12.50 -8.42 4.05
C LEU A 263 -11.67 -8.47 5.33
N MET A 264 -10.72 -7.55 5.50
CA MET A 264 -9.85 -7.49 6.67
C MET A 264 -10.61 -7.30 7.97
N ASP A 265 -11.57 -6.39 8.02
CA ASP A 265 -12.32 -6.11 9.23
C ASP A 265 -13.26 -7.30 9.58
N THR A 266 -13.91 -7.91 8.58
CA THR A 266 -14.75 -9.11 8.75
C THR A 266 -13.92 -10.32 9.18
N ALA A 267 -12.77 -10.54 8.54
CA ALA A 267 -11.85 -11.62 8.89
C ALA A 267 -11.27 -11.45 10.29
N THR A 268 -10.91 -10.21 10.66
CA THR A 268 -10.43 -9.88 12.01
C THR A 268 -11.47 -10.21 13.07
N SER A 269 -12.74 -9.86 12.86
CA SER A 269 -13.81 -10.18 13.81
C SER A 269 -14.07 -11.68 13.91
N GLU A 270 -14.10 -12.38 12.77
CA GLU A 270 -14.42 -13.81 12.73
C GLU A 270 -13.30 -14.66 13.33
N TYR A 271 -12.04 -14.32 13.02
CA TYR A 271 -10.88 -15.02 13.56
C TYR A 271 -10.85 -14.94 15.10
N LYS A 272 -11.04 -13.74 15.65
CA LYS A 272 -11.14 -13.53 17.11
C LYS A 272 -12.33 -14.26 17.72
N PHE A 273 -13.46 -14.31 17.01
CA PHE A 273 -14.62 -15.04 17.50
C PHE A 273 -14.36 -16.55 17.53
N CYS A 274 -13.76 -17.13 16.49
CA CYS A 274 -13.42 -18.55 16.43
C CYS A 274 -12.46 -18.96 17.57
N ASP A 275 -11.43 -18.16 17.80
CA ASP A 275 -10.49 -18.36 18.91
C ASP A 275 -11.19 -18.28 20.27
N VAL A 276 -11.98 -17.23 20.51
CA VAL A 276 -12.63 -17.04 21.82
C VAL A 276 -13.75 -18.05 22.07
N PHE A 277 -14.60 -18.34 21.09
CA PHE A 277 -15.82 -19.14 21.29
C PHE A 277 -15.58 -20.64 21.14
N PHE A 278 -14.78 -21.06 20.16
CA PHE A 278 -14.48 -22.49 19.90
C PHE A 278 -13.09 -22.92 20.37
N GLY A 279 -12.13 -21.99 20.51
CA GLY A 279 -10.74 -22.32 20.83
C GLY A 279 -10.01 -23.03 19.69
N GLU A 280 -10.47 -22.84 18.45
CA GLU A 280 -9.94 -23.49 17.25
C GLU A 280 -9.75 -22.47 16.11
N GLU A 281 -8.51 -22.03 15.91
CA GLU A 281 -8.17 -21.07 14.84
C GLU A 281 -8.36 -21.66 13.44
N SER A 282 -8.20 -22.98 13.27
CA SER A 282 -8.34 -23.68 11.98
C SER A 282 -9.71 -23.52 11.34
N MET A 283 -10.75 -23.30 12.15
CA MET A 283 -12.13 -23.10 11.71
C MET A 283 -12.28 -21.91 10.76
N PHE A 284 -11.45 -20.88 10.95
CA PHE A 284 -11.46 -19.68 10.12
C PHE A 284 -11.27 -20.01 8.64
N HIS A 285 -10.32 -20.89 8.31
CA HIS A 285 -9.98 -21.21 6.92
C HIS A 285 -11.12 -21.97 6.22
N GLU A 286 -11.83 -22.84 6.94
CA GLU A 286 -13.01 -23.55 6.42
C GLU A 286 -14.18 -22.57 6.19
N ILE A 287 -14.39 -21.61 7.10
CA ILE A 287 -15.41 -20.56 6.96
C ILE A 287 -15.11 -19.65 5.76
N PHE A 288 -13.86 -19.21 5.62
CA PHE A 288 -13.47 -18.24 4.58
C PHE A 288 -13.20 -18.85 3.21
N ALA A 289 -13.20 -20.18 3.06
CA ALA A 289 -13.04 -20.83 1.76
C ALA A 289 -14.06 -20.32 0.72
N GLY A 290 -15.32 -20.15 1.09
CA GLY A 290 -16.38 -19.63 0.20
C GLY A 290 -16.20 -18.14 -0.13
N PRO A 291 -16.08 -17.24 0.88
CA PRO A 291 -15.77 -15.83 0.66
C PRO A 291 -14.54 -15.58 -0.22
N PHE A 292 -13.43 -16.30 0.02
CA PHE A 292 -12.24 -16.21 -0.82
C PHE A 292 -12.51 -16.65 -2.25
N ALA A 293 -13.27 -17.73 -2.47
CA ALA A 293 -13.61 -18.17 -3.82
C ALA A 293 -14.39 -17.09 -4.59
N VAL A 294 -15.34 -16.40 -3.95
CA VAL A 294 -16.12 -15.31 -4.57
C VAL A 294 -15.22 -14.13 -4.94
N ILE A 295 -14.32 -13.74 -4.04
CA ILE A 295 -13.41 -12.61 -4.29
C ILE A 295 -12.39 -12.99 -5.37
N ASP A 296 -11.85 -14.21 -5.33
CA ASP A 296 -10.92 -14.73 -6.32
C ASP A 296 -11.57 -14.81 -7.72
N GLU A 297 -12.81 -15.27 -7.83
CA GLU A 297 -13.56 -15.31 -9.09
C GLU A 297 -13.68 -13.91 -9.71
N HIS A 298 -14.10 -12.92 -8.91
CA HIS A 298 -14.20 -11.53 -9.34
C HIS A 298 -12.83 -10.96 -9.74
N PHE A 299 -11.81 -11.16 -8.90
CA PHE A 299 -10.46 -10.67 -9.16
C PHE A 299 -9.87 -11.26 -10.45
N ASN A 300 -10.05 -12.55 -10.68
CA ASN A 300 -9.62 -13.24 -11.90
C ASN A 300 -10.38 -12.79 -13.16
N SER A 301 -11.62 -12.29 -13.01
CA SER A 301 -12.38 -11.70 -14.12
C SER A 301 -11.87 -10.31 -14.50
N ILE A 302 -11.46 -9.50 -13.52
CA ILE A 302 -11.06 -8.11 -13.75
C ILE A 302 -9.59 -7.99 -14.15
N LEU A 303 -8.69 -8.69 -13.46
CA LEU A 303 -7.24 -8.55 -13.64
C LEU A 303 -6.78 -8.68 -15.12
N PRO A 304 -7.29 -9.64 -15.92
CA PRO A 304 -6.91 -9.76 -17.33
C PRO A 304 -7.36 -8.59 -18.22
N ASN A 305 -8.30 -7.77 -17.74
CA ASN A 305 -8.86 -6.63 -18.46
C ASN A 305 -8.38 -5.28 -17.89
N SER A 306 -7.54 -5.28 -16.84
CA SER A 306 -6.95 -4.07 -16.27
C SER A 306 -5.75 -3.60 -17.10
N TYR A 307 -5.87 -2.44 -17.74
CA TYR A 307 -4.81 -1.82 -18.55
C TYR A 307 -4.21 -0.56 -17.93
N ASP A 308 -4.71 -0.14 -16.77
CA ASP A 308 -4.18 1.00 -16.03
C ASP A 308 -2.97 0.57 -15.18
N ALA A 309 -1.76 0.88 -15.63
CA ALA A 309 -0.53 0.51 -14.92
C ALA A 309 -0.40 1.24 -13.57
N ILE A 310 -0.90 2.48 -13.46
CA ILE A 310 -0.86 3.26 -12.21
C ILE A 310 -1.85 2.66 -11.21
N GLY A 311 -3.06 2.32 -11.67
CA GLY A 311 -4.06 1.62 -10.85
C GLY A 311 -3.57 0.26 -10.36
N LEU A 312 -2.91 -0.51 -11.23
CA LEU A 312 -2.26 -1.78 -10.85
C LEU A 312 -1.18 -1.57 -9.78
N MET A 313 -0.32 -0.56 -9.93
CA MET A 313 0.69 -0.24 -8.93
C MET A 313 0.07 0.22 -7.60
N LEU A 314 -0.99 1.02 -7.63
CA LEU A 314 -1.74 1.40 -6.43
C LEU A 314 -2.35 0.18 -5.73
N MET A 315 -2.90 -0.80 -6.47
CA MET A 315 -3.41 -2.04 -5.88
C MET A 315 -2.30 -2.85 -5.18
N ILE A 316 -1.11 -2.92 -5.77
CA ILE A 316 0.06 -3.57 -5.15
C ILE A 316 0.40 -2.89 -3.82
N LEU A 317 0.49 -1.56 -3.83
CA LEU A 317 0.73 -0.77 -2.61
C LEU A 317 -0.36 -0.94 -1.56
N ILE A 318 -1.63 -0.98 -1.96
CA ILE A 318 -2.77 -1.21 -1.05
C ILE A 318 -2.62 -2.56 -0.36
N ILE A 319 -2.28 -3.62 -1.09
CA ILE A 319 -2.05 -4.94 -0.49
C ILE A 319 -0.86 -4.90 0.48
N HIS A 320 0.25 -4.29 0.10
CA HIS A 320 1.40 -4.14 0.98
C HIS A 320 1.05 -3.41 2.28
N LEU A 321 0.35 -2.28 2.20
CA LEU A 321 -0.10 -1.53 3.38
C LEU A 321 -1.09 -2.34 4.22
N HIS A 322 -2.00 -3.08 3.59
CA HIS A 322 -2.92 -3.99 4.29
C HIS A 322 -2.19 -5.12 5.03
N GLN A 323 -1.13 -5.69 4.45
CA GLN A 323 -0.26 -6.66 5.12
C GLN A 323 0.40 -6.06 6.37
N LEU A 324 0.94 -4.83 6.26
CA LEU A 324 1.50 -4.12 7.40
C LEU A 324 0.44 -3.87 8.50
N ILE A 325 -0.79 -3.54 8.12
CA ILE A 325 -1.90 -3.36 9.08
C ILE A 325 -2.26 -4.69 9.76
N MET A 326 -2.39 -5.80 9.02
CA MET A 326 -2.67 -7.12 9.62
C MET A 326 -1.54 -7.58 10.56
N SER A 327 -0.29 -7.33 10.17
CA SER A 327 0.89 -7.58 11.01
C SER A 327 0.83 -6.78 12.32
N ARG A 328 0.51 -5.47 12.25
CA ARG A 328 0.30 -4.62 13.44
C ARG A 328 -0.86 -5.12 14.32
N ARG A 329 -1.94 -5.62 13.71
CA ARG A 329 -3.09 -6.24 14.42
C ARG A 329 -2.73 -7.58 15.07
N ARG A 330 -1.61 -8.21 14.68
CA ARG A 330 -1.18 -9.57 15.07
C ARG A 330 -2.19 -10.64 14.69
N ILE A 331 -2.74 -10.55 13.48
CA ILE A 331 -3.74 -11.49 12.96
C ILE A 331 -3.19 -12.09 11.65
N PRO A 332 -2.69 -13.33 11.66
CA PRO A 332 -2.03 -13.92 10.49
C PRO A 332 -3.01 -14.55 9.47
N CYS A 333 -4.31 -14.52 9.75
CA CYS A 333 -5.29 -15.33 9.03
C CYS A 333 -5.45 -14.98 7.53
N LEU A 334 -5.01 -13.79 7.11
CA LEU A 334 -5.07 -13.33 5.72
C LEU A 334 -3.71 -13.33 5.01
N ASP A 335 -2.62 -13.70 5.67
CA ASP A 335 -1.26 -13.56 5.12
C ASP A 335 -1.13 -14.28 3.77
N SER A 336 -1.49 -15.57 3.73
CA SER A 336 -1.45 -16.39 2.51
C SER A 336 -2.34 -15.84 1.39
N TYR A 337 -3.50 -15.25 1.74
CA TYR A 337 -4.40 -14.66 0.76
C TYR A 337 -3.82 -13.36 0.18
N LEU A 338 -3.34 -12.45 1.03
CA LEU A 338 -2.75 -11.19 0.58
C LEU A 338 -1.48 -11.42 -0.25
N ASP A 339 -0.65 -12.40 0.13
CA ASP A 339 0.52 -12.81 -0.65
C ASP A 339 0.12 -13.33 -2.04
N LYS A 340 -0.91 -14.18 -2.12
CA LYS A 340 -1.43 -14.68 -3.40
C LYS A 340 -1.89 -13.54 -4.30
N VAL A 341 -2.63 -12.57 -3.76
CA VAL A 341 -3.10 -11.40 -4.54
C VAL A 341 -1.91 -10.56 -5.02
N ASN A 342 -0.91 -10.32 -4.16
CA ASN A 342 0.30 -9.59 -4.52
C ASN A 342 1.06 -10.29 -5.66
N ILE A 343 1.27 -11.61 -5.55
CA ILE A 343 1.94 -12.44 -6.58
C ILE A 343 1.18 -12.39 -7.92
N ALA A 344 -0.14 -12.27 -7.91
CA ALA A 344 -0.94 -12.18 -9.13
C ALA A 344 -0.91 -10.79 -9.79
N LEU A 345 -0.83 -9.71 -9.01
CA LEU A 345 -0.82 -8.33 -9.52
C LEU A 345 0.45 -7.99 -10.30
N TRP A 346 1.63 -8.41 -9.83
CA TRP A 346 2.92 -8.07 -10.43
C TRP A 346 3.09 -8.53 -11.88
N PRO A 347 2.79 -9.79 -12.27
CA PRO A 347 2.85 -10.23 -13.65
C PRO A 347 1.94 -9.39 -14.56
N ARG A 348 0.76 -9.00 -14.07
CA ARG A 348 -0.16 -8.18 -14.85
C ARG A 348 0.37 -6.75 -15.03
N PHE A 349 0.85 -6.12 -13.95
CA PHE A 349 1.50 -4.83 -14.02
C PHE A 349 2.66 -4.86 -15.03
N LYS A 350 3.52 -5.89 -14.95
CA LYS A 350 4.66 -6.06 -15.85
C LYS A 350 4.22 -6.14 -17.31
N MET A 351 3.17 -6.90 -17.60
CA MET A 351 2.62 -7.04 -18.95
C MET A 351 2.15 -5.69 -19.51
N VAL A 352 1.37 -4.92 -18.74
CA VAL A 352 0.89 -3.59 -19.15
C VAL A 352 2.05 -2.60 -19.31
N PHE A 353 3.03 -2.63 -18.41
CA PHE A 353 4.24 -1.82 -18.54
C PHE A 353 5.00 -2.15 -19.83
N ASP A 354 5.15 -3.43 -20.16
CA ASP A 354 5.80 -3.88 -21.39
C ASP A 354 5.00 -3.50 -22.64
N MET A 355 3.67 -3.38 -22.56
CA MET A 355 2.86 -2.81 -23.64
C MET A 355 3.21 -1.33 -23.87
N HIS A 356 3.33 -0.51 -22.81
CA HIS A 356 3.77 0.88 -22.94
C HIS A 356 5.19 0.97 -23.53
N LEU A 357 6.12 0.14 -23.06
CA LEU A 357 7.49 0.08 -23.56
C LEU A 357 7.55 -0.33 -25.04
N SER A 358 6.78 -1.36 -25.42
CA SER A 358 6.67 -1.83 -26.81
C SER A 358 6.06 -0.75 -27.71
N SER A 359 5.06 -0.01 -27.22
CA SER A 359 4.44 1.09 -27.97
C SER A 359 5.45 2.18 -28.34
N LEU A 360 6.42 2.46 -27.48
CA LEU A 360 7.48 3.44 -27.73
C LEU A 360 8.56 2.89 -28.67
N ARG A 361 8.97 1.63 -28.50
CA ARG A 361 9.99 1.00 -29.35
C ARG A 361 9.52 0.82 -30.79
N ASN A 362 8.25 0.47 -30.97
CA ASN A 362 7.63 0.20 -32.27
C ASN A 362 6.85 1.41 -32.81
N ALA A 363 6.98 2.56 -32.16
CA ALA A 363 6.34 3.81 -32.57
C ALA A 363 6.74 4.18 -34.00
N ASN A 364 5.74 4.44 -34.85
CA ASN A 364 6.00 4.92 -36.19
C ASN A 364 6.26 6.44 -36.15
N VAL A 365 7.49 6.83 -36.48
CA VAL A 365 7.95 8.22 -36.42
C VAL A 365 7.14 9.10 -37.37
N LYS A 366 6.78 8.61 -38.57
CA LYS A 366 6.07 9.41 -39.58
C LYS A 366 4.66 9.79 -39.16
N THR A 367 4.01 8.91 -38.42
CA THR A 367 2.65 9.11 -37.91
C THR A 367 2.60 9.99 -36.68
N LEU A 368 3.65 9.93 -35.84
CA LEU A 368 3.72 10.73 -34.63
C LEU A 368 4.26 12.14 -34.89
N TRP A 369 5.06 12.31 -35.94
CA TRP A 369 5.73 13.57 -36.23
C TRP A 369 4.75 14.69 -36.57
N GLU A 370 4.98 15.84 -35.94
CA GLU A 370 4.31 17.11 -36.19
C GLU A 370 5.40 18.15 -36.49
N ASP A 371 5.15 19.07 -37.43
CA ASP A 371 6.08 20.16 -37.77
C ASP A 371 6.01 21.27 -36.70
N ASP A 372 6.33 20.89 -35.47
CA ASP A 372 6.25 21.76 -34.30
C ASP A 372 7.42 21.50 -33.34
N VAL A 373 8.12 22.56 -32.95
CA VAL A 373 9.26 22.51 -32.03
C VAL A 373 8.84 22.51 -30.55
N HIS A 374 7.55 22.70 -30.25
CA HIS A 374 7.00 22.66 -28.90
C HIS A 374 7.05 21.23 -28.29
N PRO A 375 6.87 21.08 -26.97
CA PRO A 375 6.90 19.77 -26.31
C PRO A 375 5.90 18.79 -26.92
N HIS A 376 6.41 17.63 -27.33
CA HIS A 376 5.63 16.61 -27.99
C HIS A 376 4.72 15.88 -26.99
N TYR A 377 3.47 15.59 -27.36
CA TYR A 377 2.50 14.98 -26.45
C TYR A 377 2.93 13.61 -25.90
N VAL A 378 3.68 12.81 -26.68
CA VAL A 378 4.25 11.53 -26.22
C VAL A 378 5.26 11.76 -25.10
N MET A 379 6.07 12.82 -25.18
CA MET A 379 7.02 13.17 -24.13
C MET A 379 6.29 13.58 -22.86
N ARG A 380 5.21 14.35 -22.99
CA ARG A 380 4.36 14.70 -21.84
C ARG A 380 3.73 13.47 -21.17
N ARG A 381 3.17 12.54 -21.95
CA ARG A 381 2.63 11.28 -21.43
C ARG A 381 3.70 10.45 -20.72
N TYR A 382 4.90 10.37 -21.30
CA TYR A 382 6.05 9.71 -20.67
C TYR A 382 6.40 10.37 -19.33
N ALA A 383 6.54 11.70 -19.31
CA ALA A 383 6.92 12.44 -18.11
C ALA A 383 5.88 12.25 -16.99
N GLU A 384 4.60 12.40 -17.29
CA GLU A 384 3.49 12.19 -16.33
C GLU A 384 3.48 10.74 -15.81
N PHE A 385 3.64 9.75 -16.70
CA PHE A 385 3.65 8.33 -16.33
C PHE A 385 4.85 7.96 -15.46
N THR A 386 6.05 8.39 -15.84
CA THR A 386 7.29 8.14 -15.10
C THR A 386 7.27 8.85 -13.76
N ALA A 387 6.83 10.11 -13.70
CA ALA A 387 6.64 10.85 -12.45
C ALA A 387 5.70 10.10 -11.50
N SER A 388 4.56 9.63 -12.00
CA SER A 388 3.57 8.88 -11.23
C SER A 388 4.16 7.60 -10.64
N LEU A 389 4.85 6.79 -11.44
CA LEU A 389 5.48 5.56 -10.96
C LEU A 389 6.64 5.81 -10.02
N MET A 390 7.43 6.85 -10.23
CA MET A 390 8.51 7.23 -9.31
C MET A 390 7.96 7.60 -7.94
N HIS A 391 6.87 8.38 -7.89
CA HIS A 391 6.24 8.75 -6.64
C HIS A 391 5.74 7.52 -5.87
N LEU A 392 5.13 6.55 -6.57
CA LEU A 392 4.66 5.29 -5.98
C LEU A 392 5.82 4.35 -5.58
N ASN A 393 6.95 4.38 -6.28
CA ASN A 393 8.11 3.53 -5.99
C ASN A 393 8.82 3.93 -4.69
N VAL A 394 8.85 5.23 -4.37
CA VAL A 394 9.41 5.74 -3.10
C VAL A 394 8.68 5.17 -1.90
N GLU A 395 7.36 5.06 -1.97
CA GLU A 395 6.52 4.48 -0.91
C GLU A 395 6.72 2.96 -0.75
N TYR A 396 7.04 2.24 -1.84
CA TYR A 396 7.23 0.78 -1.80
C TYR A 396 8.64 0.36 -1.31
N GLY A 397 9.69 1.08 -1.71
CA GLY A 397 11.04 0.91 -1.15
C GLY A 397 11.88 -0.28 -1.64
N GLU A 398 11.40 -1.14 -2.55
CA GLU A 398 12.14 -2.35 -2.99
C GLU A 398 12.96 -2.19 -4.30
N GLY A 399 12.92 -1.04 -4.97
CA GLY A 399 13.74 -0.77 -6.18
C GLY A 399 13.41 -1.63 -7.41
N GLN A 400 12.35 -2.43 -7.35
CA GLN A 400 11.95 -3.38 -8.40
C GLN A 400 11.52 -2.69 -9.70
N LEU A 401 11.13 -1.41 -9.64
CA LEU A 401 10.71 -0.61 -10.80
C LEU A 401 11.86 0.12 -11.51
N ASP A 402 13.01 0.30 -10.86
CA ASP A 402 14.08 1.18 -11.36
C ASP A 402 14.60 0.72 -12.73
N LEU A 403 14.84 -0.59 -12.89
CA LEU A 403 15.28 -1.18 -14.15
C LEU A 403 14.23 -1.05 -15.27
N ASN A 404 12.94 -1.08 -14.93
CA ASN A 404 11.86 -0.93 -15.90
C ASN A 404 11.73 0.53 -16.35
N LEU A 405 11.82 1.49 -15.42
CA LEU A 405 11.82 2.92 -15.72
C LEU A 405 13.03 3.32 -16.57
N GLU A 406 14.19 2.73 -16.31
CA GLU A 406 15.39 2.94 -17.13
C GLU A 406 15.21 2.44 -18.57
N ARG A 407 14.60 1.25 -18.76
CA ARG A 407 14.27 0.75 -20.10
C ARG A 407 13.28 1.65 -20.83
N LEU A 408 12.34 2.25 -20.11
CA LEU A 408 11.37 3.21 -20.66
C LEU A 408 12.07 4.50 -21.08
N ARG A 409 12.99 5.02 -20.25
CA ARG A 409 13.84 6.17 -20.56
C ARG A 409 14.65 5.95 -21.85
N MET A 410 15.31 4.80 -21.98
CA MET A 410 16.06 4.49 -23.20
C MET A 410 15.18 4.44 -24.46
N ALA A 411 13.94 3.94 -24.34
CA ALA A 411 13.00 3.89 -25.46
C ALA A 411 12.50 5.28 -25.89
N ILE A 412 12.24 6.18 -24.92
CA ILE A 412 11.82 7.55 -25.24
C ILE A 412 12.98 8.37 -25.80
N ASP A 413 14.21 8.19 -25.30
CA ASP A 413 15.40 8.87 -25.84
C ASP A 413 15.61 8.53 -27.32
N ASP A 414 15.52 7.24 -27.69
CA ASP A 414 15.64 6.79 -29.08
C ASP A 414 14.52 7.34 -29.97
N LEU A 415 13.27 7.34 -29.48
CA LEU A 415 12.14 7.92 -30.22
C LEU A 415 12.29 9.43 -30.42
N LEU A 416 12.69 10.16 -29.38
CA LEU A 416 12.82 11.61 -29.41
C LEU A 416 13.93 12.05 -30.39
N ILE A 417 15.07 11.34 -30.41
CA ILE A 417 16.15 11.60 -31.37
C ILE A 417 15.67 11.33 -32.81
N LYS A 418 14.89 10.26 -33.05
CA LYS A 418 14.33 9.98 -34.38
C LYS A 418 13.35 11.06 -34.84
N LEU A 419 12.50 11.57 -33.94
CA LEU A 419 11.60 12.69 -34.21
C LEU A 419 12.40 13.95 -34.54
N ALA A 420 13.40 14.29 -33.73
CA ALA A 420 14.25 15.46 -33.93
C ALA A 420 14.96 15.44 -35.30
N LYS A 421 15.48 14.28 -35.73
CA LYS A 421 16.14 14.12 -37.04
C LYS A 421 15.22 14.35 -38.25
N THR A 422 13.90 14.40 -38.04
CA THR A 422 12.93 14.64 -39.11
C THR A 422 12.87 16.13 -39.49
N PHE A 423 13.28 17.05 -38.61
CA PHE A 423 13.37 18.47 -38.95
C PHE A 423 14.54 18.74 -39.90
N ALA A 424 14.30 19.59 -40.91
CA ALA A 424 15.31 19.89 -41.93
C ALA A 424 16.51 20.71 -41.42
N LYS A 425 16.31 21.57 -40.41
CA LYS A 425 17.35 22.47 -39.88
C LYS A 425 17.90 21.93 -38.56
N SER A 426 19.23 21.85 -38.42
CA SER A 426 19.92 21.44 -37.17
C SER A 426 19.41 22.20 -35.95
N LYS A 427 19.29 23.53 -36.07
CA LYS A 427 18.75 24.40 -35.03
C LYS A 427 17.35 24.01 -34.56
N SER A 428 16.45 23.67 -35.48
CA SER A 428 15.09 23.21 -35.13
C SER A 428 15.11 21.86 -34.41
N GLN A 429 16.05 20.96 -34.75
CA GLN A 429 16.25 19.70 -34.02
C GLN A 429 16.64 19.98 -32.57
N THR A 430 17.63 20.86 -32.36
CA THR A 430 18.12 21.21 -31.03
C THR A 430 17.05 21.91 -30.19
N VAL A 431 16.30 22.85 -30.77
CA VAL A 431 15.19 23.54 -30.08
C VAL A 431 14.11 22.53 -29.65
N PHE A 432 13.71 21.63 -30.54
CA PHE A 432 12.73 20.58 -30.23
C PHE A 432 13.21 19.71 -29.06
N LEU A 433 14.48 19.29 -29.05
CA LEU A 433 15.05 18.51 -27.96
C LEU A 433 15.02 19.29 -26.62
N ILE A 434 15.47 20.54 -26.62
CA ILE A 434 15.48 21.40 -25.42
C ILE A 434 14.07 21.55 -24.83
N ASN A 435 13.07 21.89 -25.66
CA ASN A 435 11.70 22.06 -25.19
C ASN A 435 11.12 20.79 -24.54
N ASN A 436 11.42 19.62 -25.13
CA ASN A 436 10.97 18.34 -24.59
C ASN A 436 11.69 17.97 -23.28
N TYR A 437 13.00 18.22 -23.17
CA TYR A 437 13.75 17.97 -21.94
C TYR A 437 13.32 18.90 -20.82
N ASP A 438 13.16 20.20 -21.09
CA ASP A 438 12.73 21.19 -20.10
C ASP A 438 11.34 20.86 -19.52
N MET A 439 10.38 20.50 -20.38
CA MET A 439 9.05 20.06 -19.93
C MET A 439 9.13 18.80 -19.07
N THR A 440 9.95 17.82 -19.47
CA THR A 440 10.11 16.58 -18.73
C THR A 440 10.73 16.82 -17.36
N ILE A 441 11.77 17.65 -17.28
CA ILE A 441 12.41 18.07 -16.03
C ILE A 441 11.39 18.77 -15.12
N SER A 442 10.57 19.67 -15.68
CA SER A 442 9.55 20.40 -14.93
C SER A 442 8.54 19.44 -14.28
N VAL A 443 8.03 18.47 -15.03
CA VAL A 443 7.09 17.45 -14.51
C VAL A 443 7.76 16.53 -13.47
N LEU A 444 8.99 16.08 -13.73
CA LEU A 444 9.71 15.20 -12.79
C LEU A 444 10.05 15.89 -11.47
N LYS A 445 10.33 17.21 -11.49
CA LYS A 445 10.59 18.01 -10.28
C LYS A 445 9.38 18.17 -9.37
N GLU A 446 8.17 18.00 -9.88
CA GLU A 446 6.94 18.04 -9.06
C GLU A 446 6.88 16.88 -8.04
N VAL A 447 7.50 15.74 -8.34
CA VAL A 447 7.52 14.56 -7.46
C VAL A 447 8.49 14.74 -6.28
N GLY A 448 9.54 15.54 -6.46
CA GLY A 448 10.52 15.87 -5.43
C GLY A 448 11.82 16.40 -6.02
N PRO A 449 12.61 17.17 -5.24
CA PRO A 449 13.81 17.85 -5.72
C PRO A 449 14.95 16.89 -6.11
N GLU A 450 14.90 15.62 -5.69
CA GLU A 450 15.98 14.66 -5.98
C GLU A 450 15.76 13.82 -7.24
N GLY A 451 14.55 13.75 -7.83
CA GLY A 451 14.18 13.19 -9.15
C GLY A 451 14.86 11.89 -9.66
N GLY A 452 15.60 11.20 -8.80
CA GLY A 452 16.49 10.10 -9.13
C GLY A 452 17.49 10.38 -10.27
N LYS A 453 18.07 9.27 -10.76
CA LYS A 453 19.02 9.25 -11.88
C LYS A 453 18.39 9.76 -13.20
N ILE A 454 17.08 9.61 -13.35
CA ILE A 454 16.35 10.00 -14.57
C ILE A 454 16.31 11.53 -14.70
N LEU A 455 16.05 12.25 -13.61
CA LEU A 455 16.07 13.71 -13.63
C LEU A 455 17.45 14.24 -14.02
N VAL A 456 18.51 13.74 -13.38
CA VAL A 456 19.90 14.15 -13.66
C VAL A 456 20.26 13.90 -15.14
N HIS A 457 19.85 12.75 -15.69
CA HIS A 457 20.06 12.44 -17.11
C HIS A 457 19.44 13.49 -18.04
N PHE A 458 18.18 13.88 -17.81
CA PHE A 458 17.55 14.91 -18.63
C PHE A 458 18.16 16.31 -18.40
N GLU A 459 18.59 16.64 -17.18
CA GLU A 459 19.30 17.90 -16.91
C GLU A 459 20.64 17.98 -17.65
N ASP A 460 21.38 16.88 -17.75
CA ASP A 460 22.64 16.84 -18.49
C ASP A 460 22.41 16.91 -20.01
N LEU A 461 21.37 16.25 -20.52
CA LEU A 461 20.94 16.40 -21.91
C LEU A 461 20.51 17.84 -22.21
N LEU A 462 19.76 18.49 -21.32
CA LEU A 462 19.35 19.89 -21.48
C LEU A 462 20.57 20.81 -21.53
N LYS A 463 21.53 20.65 -20.62
CA LYS A 463 22.78 21.44 -20.61
C LYS A 463 23.59 21.27 -21.90
N SER A 464 23.77 20.02 -22.34
CA SER A 464 24.51 19.70 -23.56
C SER A 464 23.86 20.29 -24.82
N ASN A 465 22.55 20.13 -24.97
CA ASN A 465 21.82 20.68 -26.12
C ASN A 465 21.73 22.21 -26.07
N THR A 466 21.63 22.80 -24.87
CA THR A 466 21.70 24.26 -24.70
C THR A 466 23.03 24.81 -25.19
N ALA A 467 24.16 24.16 -24.85
CA ALA A 467 25.47 24.56 -25.35
C ALA A 467 25.57 24.47 -26.89
N LEU A 468 25.01 23.42 -27.50
CA LEU A 468 24.93 23.29 -28.96
C LEU A 468 24.09 24.40 -29.60
N PHE A 469 22.91 24.68 -29.06
CA PHE A 469 22.03 25.73 -29.56
C PHE A 469 22.68 27.12 -29.44
N VAL A 470 23.33 27.41 -28.32
CA VAL A 470 24.07 28.67 -28.11
C VAL A 470 25.13 28.86 -29.19
N GLU A 471 25.92 27.82 -29.50
CA GLU A 471 26.94 27.88 -30.53
C GLU A 471 26.35 28.09 -31.94
N GLU A 472 25.25 27.41 -32.26
CA GLU A 472 24.54 27.59 -33.54
C GLU A 472 23.94 29.00 -33.66
N LEU A 473 23.27 29.49 -32.61
CA LEU A 473 22.68 30.83 -32.55
C LEU A 473 23.73 31.93 -32.74
N LEU A 474 24.88 31.78 -32.09
CA LEU A 474 25.99 32.72 -32.25
C LEU A 474 26.63 32.62 -33.64
N ALA A 475 26.74 31.43 -34.22
CA ALA A 475 27.29 31.24 -35.56
C ALA A 475 26.44 31.89 -36.66
N GLU A 476 25.11 31.93 -36.52
CA GLU A 476 24.23 32.61 -37.48
C GLU A 476 24.54 34.11 -37.63
N HIS A 477 24.99 34.76 -36.54
CA HIS A 477 25.28 36.20 -36.54
C HIS A 477 26.78 36.51 -36.63
N PHE A 478 27.64 35.68 -36.05
CA PHE A 478 29.06 35.97 -35.82
C PHE A 478 30.00 34.84 -36.28
N SER A 479 29.63 34.06 -37.30
CA SER A 479 30.41 32.90 -37.77
C SER A 479 31.90 33.18 -38.02
N GLU A 480 32.24 34.30 -38.67
CA GLU A 480 33.64 34.64 -38.98
C GLU A 480 34.46 34.97 -37.73
N LEU A 481 33.87 35.70 -36.79
CA LEU A 481 34.47 36.01 -35.49
C LEU A 481 34.73 34.73 -34.70
N ILE A 482 33.75 33.83 -34.63
CA ILE A 482 33.87 32.57 -33.88
C ILE A 482 34.93 31.68 -34.52
N LYS A 483 34.96 31.55 -35.86
CA LYS A 483 36.00 30.80 -36.57
C LYS A 483 37.39 31.35 -36.25
N PHE A 484 37.57 32.67 -36.33
CA PHE A 484 38.83 33.33 -36.01
C PHE A 484 39.31 33.01 -34.58
N VAL A 485 38.42 33.16 -33.58
CA VAL A 485 38.76 32.93 -32.17
C VAL A 485 39.02 31.45 -31.89
N LYS A 486 38.26 30.51 -32.50
CA LYS A 486 38.46 29.07 -32.30
C LYS A 486 39.77 28.57 -32.92
N THR A 487 40.10 29.00 -34.14
CA THR A 487 41.37 28.62 -34.79
C THR A 487 42.59 29.08 -33.99
N ARG A 488 42.52 30.24 -33.33
CA ARG A 488 43.61 30.75 -32.47
C ARG A 488 43.58 30.20 -31.04
N GLY A 489 42.43 29.79 -30.53
CA GLY A 489 42.31 29.14 -29.23
C GLY A 489 42.78 27.68 -29.21
N SER A 490 42.81 27.00 -30.37
CA SER A 490 43.41 25.66 -30.52
C SER A 490 44.93 25.67 -30.69
N GLU A 491 45.52 26.83 -30.97
CA GLU A 491 46.98 27.02 -31.01
C GLU A 491 47.51 27.24 -29.59
N ASP A 492 47.44 26.22 -28.73
CA ASP A 492 48.03 26.30 -27.39
C ASP A 492 49.57 26.19 -27.45
N LEU A 493 50.20 27.35 -27.25
CA LEU A 493 51.38 27.63 -26.42
C LEU A 493 52.74 26.94 -26.71
N SER A 494 52.85 26.01 -27.66
CA SER A 494 54.10 25.23 -27.86
C SER A 494 54.54 25.05 -29.31
N SER A 495 53.83 25.61 -30.29
CA SER A 495 54.24 25.57 -31.70
C SER A 495 54.37 26.98 -32.27
N ASN A 496 55.45 27.18 -33.03
CA ASN A 496 55.88 28.45 -33.62
C ASN A 496 54.77 29.19 -34.40
N PRO A 497 54.83 30.53 -34.48
CA PRO A 497 53.80 31.37 -35.07
C PRO A 497 53.90 31.41 -36.60
N ASP A 498 53.59 30.31 -37.29
CA ASP A 498 53.58 30.28 -38.77
C ASP A 498 52.28 30.84 -39.37
N ARG A 499 51.94 32.08 -38.97
CA ARG A 499 51.34 33.13 -39.82
C ARG A 499 51.21 34.42 -39.00
N PRO A 500 52.02 35.47 -39.24
CA PRO A 500 51.81 36.77 -38.63
C PRO A 500 50.50 37.35 -39.17
N ILE A 501 49.49 37.50 -38.31
CA ILE A 501 48.22 38.13 -38.70
C ILE A 501 48.49 39.59 -38.99
N THR A 502 48.05 40.06 -40.15
CA THR A 502 48.08 41.49 -40.45
C THR A 502 46.83 42.16 -39.89
N VAL A 503 46.99 43.41 -39.46
CA VAL A 503 45.87 44.28 -39.01
C VAL A 503 44.73 44.31 -40.05
N ALA A 504 45.04 44.11 -41.33
CA ALA A 504 44.10 44.06 -42.45
C ALA A 504 43.09 42.89 -42.39
N GLU A 505 43.44 41.75 -41.77
CA GLU A 505 42.54 40.58 -41.68
C GLU A 505 41.52 40.73 -40.54
N ILE A 506 41.85 41.46 -39.48
CA ILE A 506 41.01 41.63 -38.28
C ILE A 506 40.18 42.90 -38.32
N GLN A 507 40.66 43.94 -39.01
CA GLN A 507 39.94 45.20 -39.18
C GLN A 507 38.49 45.04 -39.69
N PRO A 508 38.20 44.22 -40.73
CA PRO A 508 36.82 44.02 -41.18
C PRO A 508 35.96 43.33 -40.12
N LEU A 509 36.49 42.35 -39.37
CA LEU A 509 35.77 41.64 -38.31
C LEU A 509 35.37 42.56 -37.16
N VAL A 510 36.29 43.43 -36.73
CA VAL A 510 36.03 44.38 -35.63
C VAL A 510 35.01 45.43 -36.03
N LYS A 511 35.12 45.98 -37.26
CA LYS A 511 34.15 46.95 -37.78
C LYS A 511 32.77 46.34 -37.99
N ASP A 512 32.73 45.12 -38.53
CA ASP A 512 31.49 44.38 -38.74
C ASP A 512 30.78 44.12 -37.40
N PHE A 513 31.51 43.59 -36.41
CA PHE A 513 30.97 43.39 -35.06
C PHE A 513 30.44 44.70 -34.47
N ALA A 514 31.24 45.78 -34.49
CA ALA A 514 30.88 47.08 -33.93
C ALA A 514 29.62 47.67 -34.54
N SER A 515 29.35 47.40 -35.82
CA SER A 515 28.18 47.91 -36.53
C SER A 515 26.90 47.09 -36.30
N ARG A 516 27.00 45.76 -36.08
CA ARG A 516 25.83 44.86 -36.06
C ARG A 516 25.47 44.25 -34.70
N TRP A 517 26.35 44.30 -33.70
CA TRP A 517 26.19 43.54 -32.47
C TRP A 517 24.89 43.81 -31.70
N LYS A 518 24.40 45.07 -31.64
CA LYS A 518 23.14 45.40 -30.95
C LYS A 518 21.93 44.79 -31.64
N ALA A 519 21.84 44.96 -32.97
CA ALA A 519 20.76 44.39 -33.77
C ALA A 519 20.79 42.86 -33.75
N ALA A 520 21.99 42.25 -33.74
CA ALA A 520 22.13 40.81 -33.60
C ALA A 520 21.62 40.31 -32.23
N ILE A 521 21.93 41.01 -31.12
CA ILE A 521 21.40 40.66 -29.80
C ILE A 521 19.85 40.76 -29.78
N GLU A 522 19.26 41.79 -30.40
CA GLU A 522 17.80 41.92 -30.51
C GLU A 522 17.16 40.78 -31.31
N LEU A 523 17.80 40.37 -32.42
CA LEU A 523 17.33 39.24 -33.22
C LEU A 523 17.45 37.92 -32.47
N MET A 524 18.58 37.68 -31.79
CA MET A 524 18.79 36.50 -30.94
C MET A 524 17.74 36.43 -29.82
N HIS A 525 17.46 37.55 -29.15
CA HIS A 525 16.44 37.67 -28.12
C HIS A 525 15.06 37.28 -28.66
N LYS A 526 14.66 37.84 -29.81
CA LYS A 526 13.38 37.53 -30.45
C LYS A 526 13.27 36.05 -30.80
N ASP A 527 14.33 35.49 -31.36
CA ASP A 527 14.38 34.09 -31.78
C ASP A 527 14.28 33.12 -30.61
N VAL A 528 14.95 33.42 -29.48
CA VAL A 528 14.82 32.65 -28.22
C VAL A 528 13.38 32.70 -27.70
N ILE A 529 12.75 33.87 -27.64
CA ILE A 529 11.35 34.01 -27.16
C ILE A 529 10.39 33.17 -28.01
N THR A 530 10.58 33.17 -29.33
CA THR A 530 9.68 32.44 -30.24
C THR A 530 9.95 30.94 -30.27
N SER A 531 11.15 30.51 -29.89
CA SER A 531 11.59 29.11 -30.00
C SER A 531 11.30 28.27 -28.76
N PHE A 532 11.31 28.87 -27.56
CA PHE A 532 11.19 28.14 -26.30
C PHE A 532 9.84 28.36 -25.61
N SER A 533 9.18 27.26 -25.25
CA SER A 533 7.84 27.31 -24.64
C SER A 533 7.85 27.74 -23.18
N ASN A 534 8.95 27.44 -22.46
CA ASN A 534 9.15 27.86 -21.08
C ASN A 534 10.01 29.13 -21.04
N PHE A 535 9.43 30.17 -20.47
CA PHE A 535 10.06 31.47 -20.33
C PHE A 535 11.38 31.43 -19.53
N LEU A 536 11.42 30.70 -18.42
CA LEU A 536 12.63 30.61 -17.58
C LEU A 536 13.77 29.92 -18.33
N CYS A 537 13.45 28.85 -19.04
CA CYS A 537 14.41 28.13 -19.88
C CYS A 537 14.96 29.05 -20.98
N GLY A 538 14.09 29.76 -21.70
CA GLY A 538 14.50 30.74 -22.72
C GLY A 538 15.43 31.83 -22.17
N MET A 539 15.13 32.36 -20.98
CA MET A 539 15.98 33.36 -20.33
C MET A 539 17.36 32.80 -19.97
N GLU A 540 17.45 31.58 -19.45
CA GLU A 540 18.72 30.92 -19.16
C GLU A 540 19.56 30.68 -20.41
N ILE A 541 18.92 30.24 -21.51
CA ILE A 541 19.57 30.02 -22.81
C ILE A 541 20.10 31.34 -23.37
N LEU A 542 19.31 32.42 -23.32
CA LEU A 542 19.80 33.73 -23.77
C LEU A 542 20.97 34.20 -22.90
N ARG A 543 20.88 34.05 -21.58
CA ARG A 543 21.98 34.40 -20.67
C ARG A 543 23.24 33.61 -21.00
N ALA A 544 23.13 32.32 -21.29
CA ALA A 544 24.23 31.48 -21.74
C ALA A 544 24.82 31.98 -23.08
N ALA A 545 23.97 32.31 -24.05
CA ALA A 545 24.39 32.84 -25.35
C ALA A 545 25.15 34.17 -25.22
N LEU A 546 24.62 35.09 -24.42
CA LEU A 546 25.24 36.41 -24.19
C LEU A 546 26.55 36.29 -23.40
N THR A 547 26.62 35.37 -22.44
CA THR A 547 27.86 35.08 -21.71
C THR A 547 28.92 34.51 -22.66
N GLN A 548 28.53 33.58 -23.53
CA GLN A 548 29.44 32.97 -24.50
C GLN A 548 29.90 33.98 -25.57
N LEU A 549 29.02 34.87 -26.03
CA LEU A 549 29.37 36.00 -26.90
C LEU A 549 30.42 36.90 -26.25
N LEU A 550 30.24 37.23 -24.96
CA LEU A 550 31.19 38.04 -24.19
C LEU A 550 32.56 37.35 -24.08
N LEU A 551 32.58 36.02 -23.88
CA LEU A 551 33.82 35.23 -23.84
C LEU A 551 34.53 35.24 -25.19
N TYR A 552 33.81 35.03 -26.30
CA TYR A 552 34.40 35.12 -27.65
C TYR A 552 34.95 36.52 -27.94
N TYR A 553 34.20 37.56 -27.59
CA TYR A 553 34.66 38.94 -27.79
C TYR A 553 35.88 39.28 -26.92
N THR A 554 35.90 38.83 -25.67
CA THR A 554 37.06 39.04 -24.78
C THR A 554 38.31 38.38 -25.35
N ARG A 555 38.20 37.12 -25.81
CA ARG A 555 39.29 36.41 -26.49
C ARG A 555 39.75 37.14 -27.76
N LEU A 556 38.83 37.67 -28.57
CA LEU A 556 39.16 38.51 -29.73
C LEU A 556 39.98 39.74 -29.31
N THR A 557 39.55 40.45 -28.26
CA THR A 557 40.29 41.64 -27.78
C THR A 557 41.69 41.28 -27.26
N ASP A 558 41.85 40.12 -26.63
CA ASP A 558 43.16 39.66 -26.16
C ASP A 558 44.07 39.22 -27.32
N CYS A 559 43.52 38.60 -28.36
CA CYS A 559 44.26 38.35 -29.61
C CYS A 559 44.74 39.66 -30.25
N ILE A 560 43.90 40.70 -30.30
CA ILE A 560 44.27 42.01 -30.87
C ILE A 560 45.42 42.68 -30.10
N LYS A 561 45.43 42.58 -28.75
CA LYS A 561 46.52 43.12 -27.92
C LYS A 561 47.88 42.46 -28.20
N ARG A 562 47.89 41.21 -28.67
CA ARG A 562 49.12 40.44 -28.94
C ARG A 562 49.71 40.71 -30.34
N ILE A 563 49.00 41.44 -31.20
CA ILE A 563 49.42 41.69 -32.60
C ILE A 563 50.20 43.01 -32.71
N VAL A 564 51.32 42.96 -33.43
CA VAL A 564 52.15 44.14 -33.73
C VAL A 564 51.34 45.12 -34.60
N GLY A 565 51.03 46.32 -34.08
CA GLY A 565 50.18 47.32 -34.74
C GLY A 565 48.68 47.23 -34.41
N GLY A 566 48.25 46.29 -33.55
CA GLY A 566 46.85 46.12 -33.15
C GLY A 566 46.23 47.32 -32.42
N SER A 567 47.04 48.22 -31.86
CA SER A 567 46.58 49.46 -31.21
C SER A 567 45.80 50.39 -32.14
N ALA A 568 46.00 50.29 -33.46
CA ALA A 568 45.24 51.06 -34.45
C ALA A 568 43.75 50.66 -34.51
N LEU A 569 43.41 49.42 -34.13
CA LEU A 569 42.03 48.89 -34.12
C LEU A 569 41.24 49.25 -32.86
N ASN A 570 41.90 49.81 -31.83
CA ASN A 570 41.25 50.19 -30.58
C ASN A 570 40.13 51.23 -30.75
N LYS A 571 40.16 52.02 -31.83
CA LYS A 571 39.11 53.00 -32.15
C LYS A 571 37.80 52.34 -32.59
N ASP A 572 37.89 51.16 -33.18
CA ASP A 572 36.75 50.41 -33.72
C ASP A 572 36.24 49.34 -32.72
N LEU A 573 36.93 49.15 -31.58
CA LEU A 573 36.53 48.21 -30.54
C LEU A 573 35.36 48.77 -29.71
N VAL A 574 34.32 47.96 -29.55
CA VAL A 574 33.23 48.21 -28.59
C VAL A 574 33.75 47.95 -27.17
N SER A 575 33.42 48.83 -26.23
CA SER A 575 33.81 48.61 -24.84
C SER A 575 33.08 47.40 -24.23
N ILE A 576 33.80 46.56 -23.48
CA ILE A 576 33.21 45.41 -22.77
C ILE A 576 32.10 45.87 -21.82
N SER A 577 32.23 47.05 -21.21
CA SER A 577 31.21 47.67 -20.37
C SER A 577 29.92 47.99 -21.13
N SER A 578 30.01 48.41 -22.40
CA SER A 578 28.83 48.66 -23.26
C SER A 578 28.11 47.37 -23.62
N ILE A 579 28.86 46.30 -23.92
CA ILE A 579 28.29 44.97 -24.19
C ILE A 579 27.61 44.44 -22.92
N MET A 580 28.27 44.52 -21.77
CA MET A 580 27.67 44.11 -20.49
C MET A 580 26.42 44.91 -20.12
N TYR A 581 26.38 46.22 -20.41
CA TYR A 581 25.19 47.04 -20.17
C TYR A 581 24.00 46.56 -21.01
N GLU A 582 24.23 46.29 -22.30
CA GLU A 582 23.18 45.79 -23.19
C GLU A 582 22.73 44.38 -22.80
N ILE A 583 23.66 43.49 -22.42
CA ILE A 583 23.34 42.16 -21.88
C ILE A 583 22.45 42.29 -20.63
N ARG A 584 22.78 43.21 -19.72
CA ARG A 584 21.98 43.45 -18.50
C ARG A 584 20.61 44.04 -18.78
N LYS A 585 20.46 44.80 -19.87
CA LYS A 585 19.17 45.33 -20.30
C LYS A 585 18.27 44.17 -20.73
N PHE A 586 18.73 43.31 -21.63
CA PHE A 586 17.97 42.15 -22.08
C PHE A 586 17.75 41.08 -21.01
N SER A 587 18.65 40.96 -20.03
CA SER A 587 18.39 40.11 -18.85
C SER A 587 17.35 40.68 -17.88
N ARG A 588 16.92 41.95 -18.07
CA ARG A 588 15.92 42.65 -17.23
C ARG A 588 14.60 42.88 -17.96
N THR A 589 14.60 42.88 -19.30
CA THR A 589 13.40 43.10 -20.15
C THR A 589 12.78 41.82 -20.71
N PHE A 590 13.26 40.65 -20.29
CA PHE A 590 12.54 39.40 -20.52
C PHE A 590 11.35 39.31 -19.56
#